data_AF-A0A2D7GCW9-F1
#
_entry.id   AF-A0A2D7GCW9-F1
#
_cell.length_a   1.000
_cell.length_b   1.000
_cell.length_c   1.000
_cell.angle_alpha   90.00
_cell.angle_beta   90.00
_cell.angle_gamma   90.00
#
_symmetry.space_group_name_H-M   'P 1'
#
loop_
_entity.id
_entity.type
_entity.pdbx_description
1 polymer ?
#
loop_
_entity_poly.entity_id
_entity_poly.type
_entity_poly.pdbx_seq_one_letter_code
_entity_poly.pdbx_strand_id
1 'polypeptide(L)'
;MKVGDLVKAVWSDGMEAMGRYKGEERGYTILTGKDGKNIVCNPSCVNFEVLEMSDKVYYDESCYVCSLEINTVRKRAEACGIQFIDISREDFDMSGDYETEMIGEFDGEKTVGAETFRKMYETIGFKRTVAFSRLPVVKQIFNLGYYTFAYWVRPYLPKKRTKDV
;
A
#
# COMPACT_ATOMS: atom_id res chain seq x y z
N MET A 1 -20.51 2.70 -5.27
CA MET A 1 -19.21 3.39 -5.38
C MET A 1 -19.21 4.55 -4.39
N LYS A 2 -18.12 4.73 -3.65
CA LYS A 2 -17.87 5.86 -2.74
C LYS A 2 -16.76 6.72 -3.34
N VAL A 3 -16.79 8.02 -3.03
CA VAL A 3 -15.74 8.95 -3.49
C VAL A 3 -14.38 8.46 -2.99
N GLY A 4 -13.47 8.19 -3.93
CA GLY A 4 -12.13 7.64 -3.69
C GLY A 4 -11.95 6.18 -4.11
N ASP A 5 -13.03 5.42 -4.31
CA ASP A 5 -12.97 4.02 -4.75
C ASP A 5 -12.27 3.91 -6.10
N LEU A 6 -11.38 2.94 -6.28
CA LEU A 6 -10.86 2.62 -7.61
C LEU A 6 -11.96 1.90 -8.39
N VAL A 7 -12.27 2.41 -9.58
CA VAL A 7 -13.31 1.88 -10.45
C VAL A 7 -12.70 1.56 -11.81
N LYS A 8 -13.01 0.37 -12.30
CA LYS A 8 -12.80 -0.03 -13.69
C LYS A 8 -14.09 0.26 -14.47
N ALA A 9 -14.00 1.16 -15.43
CA ALA A 9 -15.07 1.50 -16.36
C ALA A 9 -14.85 0.71 -17.66
N VAL A 10 -15.85 -0.06 -18.09
CA VAL A 10 -15.83 -0.88 -19.30
C VAL A 10 -16.94 -0.41 -20.24
N TRP A 11 -16.59 0.07 -21.42
CA TRP A 11 -17.54 0.54 -22.43
C TRP A 11 -18.06 -0.60 -23.30
N SER A 12 -19.22 -0.40 -23.90
CA SER A 12 -19.85 -1.38 -24.81
C SER A 12 -19.00 -1.72 -26.04
N ASP A 13 -18.03 -0.88 -26.39
CA ASP A 13 -17.07 -1.10 -27.49
C ASP A 13 -15.81 -1.87 -27.06
N GLY A 14 -15.73 -2.29 -25.79
CA GLY A 14 -14.60 -3.01 -25.22
C GLY A 14 -13.46 -2.12 -24.72
N MET A 15 -13.60 -0.79 -24.76
CA MET A 15 -12.63 0.08 -24.11
C MET A 15 -12.72 -0.06 -22.59
N GLU A 16 -11.57 0.00 -21.92
CA GLU A 16 -11.48 -0.06 -20.46
C GLU A 16 -10.67 1.13 -19.95
N ALA A 17 -11.15 1.77 -18.89
CA ALA A 17 -10.42 2.82 -18.19
C ALA A 17 -10.48 2.58 -16.68
N MET A 18 -9.38 2.89 -16.00
CA MET A 18 -9.30 2.80 -14.55
C MET A 18 -9.12 4.20 -13.96
N GLY A 19 -9.86 4.51 -12.91
CA GLY A 19 -9.71 5.76 -12.18
C GLY A 19 -10.41 5.73 -10.83
N ARG A 20 -10.08 6.70 -9.97
CA ARG A 20 -10.73 6.86 -8.67
C ARG A 20 -12.04 7.63 -8.83
N TYR A 21 -13.14 7.11 -8.28
CA TYR A 21 -14.45 7.77 -8.36
C TYR A 21 -14.44 9.10 -7.61
N LYS A 22 -14.77 10.17 -8.32
CA LYS A 22 -14.80 11.54 -7.77
C LYS A 22 -16.22 11.98 -7.41
N GLY A 23 -17.23 11.40 -8.06
CA GLY A 23 -18.64 11.75 -7.90
C GLY A 23 -19.38 11.75 -9.23
N GLU A 24 -20.61 12.26 -9.21
CA GLU A 24 -21.43 12.46 -10.41
C GLU A 24 -21.75 13.95 -10.60
N GLU A 25 -21.65 14.42 -11.84
CA GLU A 25 -22.00 15.78 -12.21
C GLU A 25 -22.87 15.76 -13.47
N ARG A 26 -24.07 16.37 -13.41
CA ARG A 26 -25.02 16.45 -14.54
C ARG A 26 -25.35 15.10 -15.19
N GLY A 27 -25.37 14.02 -14.40
CA GLY A 27 -25.66 12.66 -14.88
C GLY A 27 -24.46 11.93 -15.49
N TYR A 28 -23.27 12.51 -15.45
CA TYR A 28 -22.02 11.83 -15.82
C TYR A 28 -21.25 11.43 -14.56
N THR A 29 -20.69 10.23 -14.58
CA THR A 29 -19.74 9.76 -13.55
C THR A 29 -18.36 10.32 -13.85
N ILE A 30 -17.71 10.92 -12.85
CA ILE A 30 -16.36 11.45 -12.97
C ILE A 30 -15.39 10.53 -12.26
N LEU A 31 -14.41 10.02 -12.98
CA LEU A 31 -13.26 9.29 -12.44
C LEU A 31 -12.00 10.16 -12.57
N THR A 32 -11.03 9.99 -11.67
CA THR A 32 -9.68 10.56 -11.82
C THR A 32 -8.72 9.46 -12.25
N GLY A 33 -8.20 9.55 -13.46
CA GLY A 33 -7.22 8.61 -14.01
C GLY A 33 -5.86 8.72 -13.33
N LYS A 34 -4.99 7.73 -13.55
CA LYS A 34 -3.62 7.71 -12.99
C LYS A 34 -2.75 8.90 -13.42
N ASP A 35 -3.06 9.52 -14.55
CA ASP A 35 -2.38 10.72 -15.05
C ASP A 35 -2.92 12.03 -14.44
N GLY A 36 -3.83 11.93 -13.47
CA GLY A 36 -4.47 13.08 -12.80
C GLY A 36 -5.55 13.75 -13.63
N LYS A 37 -5.87 13.25 -14.83
CA LYS A 37 -6.97 13.79 -15.65
C LYS A 37 -8.31 13.23 -15.20
N ASN A 38 -9.35 14.05 -15.35
CA ASN A 38 -10.72 13.60 -15.12
C ASN A 38 -11.21 12.84 -16.35
N ILE A 39 -11.67 11.61 -16.14
CA ILE A 39 -12.34 10.76 -17.11
C ILE A 39 -13.84 10.95 -16.86
N VAL A 40 -14.56 11.43 -17.86
CA VAL A 40 -16.01 11.65 -17.78
C VAL A 40 -16.70 10.49 -18.47
N CYS A 41 -17.47 9.74 -17.69
CA CYS A 41 -18.12 8.51 -18.09
C CYS A 41 -19.63 8.72 -18.18
N ASN A 42 -20.24 8.40 -19.33
CA ASN A 42 -21.70 8.36 -19.46
C ASN A 42 -22.21 7.01 -18.92
N PRO A 43 -23.00 6.98 -17.83
CA PRO A 43 -23.48 5.73 -17.23
C PRO A 43 -24.36 4.89 -18.18
N SER A 44 -24.93 5.47 -19.23
CA SER A 44 -25.74 4.73 -20.21
C SER A 44 -24.91 3.82 -21.14
N CYS A 45 -23.59 4.03 -21.23
CA CYS A 45 -22.73 3.34 -22.21
C CYS A 45 -21.54 2.63 -21.55
N VAL A 46 -21.50 2.59 -20.22
CA VAL A 46 -20.35 2.07 -19.48
C VAL A 46 -20.83 1.26 -18.29
N ASN A 47 -20.17 0.13 -18.07
CA ASN A 47 -20.34 -0.67 -16.88
C ASN A 47 -19.22 -0.34 -15.90
N PHE A 48 -19.56 -0.19 -14.62
CA PHE A 48 -18.59 0.15 -13.58
C PHE A 48 -18.38 -1.05 -12.65
N GLU A 49 -17.13 -1.50 -12.55
CA GLU A 49 -16.69 -2.49 -11.57
C GLU A 49 -15.86 -1.78 -10.51
N VAL A 50 -16.32 -1.82 -9.25
CA VAL A 50 -15.53 -1.33 -8.12
C VAL A 50 -14.42 -2.33 -7.84
N LEU A 51 -13.18 -1.91 -8.02
CA LEU A 51 -12.02 -2.71 -7.63
C LEU A 51 -11.77 -2.46 -6.15
N GLU A 52 -12.08 -3.46 -5.31
CA GLU A 52 -11.55 -3.47 -3.94
C GLU A 52 -10.04 -3.70 -4.02
N MET A 53 -9.29 -2.60 -4.03
CA MET A 53 -7.87 -2.67 -3.79
C MET A 53 -7.66 -2.76 -2.29
N SER A 54 -7.30 -3.95 -1.82
CA SER A 54 -6.65 -4.05 -0.52
C SER A 54 -5.23 -3.49 -0.67
N ASP A 55 -4.90 -2.48 0.13
CA ASP A 55 -3.51 -2.05 0.26
C ASP A 55 -2.74 -3.23 0.86
N LYS A 56 -1.69 -3.71 0.20
CA LYS A 56 -0.94 -4.88 0.69
C LYS A 56 0.37 -4.46 1.29
N VAL A 57 0.71 -5.09 2.40
CA VAL A 57 1.97 -4.86 3.09
C VAL A 57 2.66 -6.20 3.28
N TYR A 58 3.80 -6.35 2.62
CA TYR A 58 4.64 -7.54 2.68
C TYR A 58 5.62 -7.38 3.84
N TYR A 59 5.53 -8.27 4.83
CA TYR A 59 6.35 -8.20 6.04
C TYR A 59 6.93 -9.57 6.39
N ASP A 60 8.10 -9.54 7.00
CA ASP A 60 8.81 -10.74 7.46
C ASP A 60 8.42 -11.05 8.90
N GLU A 61 7.62 -12.10 9.13
CA GLU A 61 7.29 -12.53 10.50
C GLU A 61 8.51 -13.05 11.28
N SER A 62 9.52 -13.59 10.59
CA SER A 62 10.75 -14.09 11.22
C SER A 62 11.61 -12.95 11.80
N CYS A 63 11.45 -11.72 11.33
CA CYS A 63 12.11 -10.55 11.90
C CYS A 63 11.40 -10.10 13.20
N TYR A 64 12.09 -10.17 14.34
CA TYR A 64 11.51 -9.81 15.65
C TYR A 64 11.01 -8.36 15.70
N VAL A 65 11.83 -7.41 15.23
CA VAL A 65 11.49 -5.97 15.24
C VAL A 65 10.34 -5.69 14.28
N CYS A 66 10.40 -6.24 13.07
CA CYS A 66 9.40 -6.05 12.03
C CYS A 66 8.04 -6.61 12.46
N SER A 67 8.01 -7.84 12.97
CA SER A 67 6.78 -8.46 13.46
C SER A 67 6.18 -7.72 14.66
N LEU A 68 7.00 -7.20 15.59
CA LEU A 68 6.50 -6.39 16.71
C LEU A 68 5.82 -5.10 16.23
N GLU A 69 6.44 -4.37 15.31
CA GLU A 69 5.88 -3.13 14.77
C GLU A 69 4.55 -3.41 14.05
N ILE A 70 4.54 -4.39 13.15
CA ILE A 70 3.35 -4.77 12.39
C ILE A 70 2.22 -5.24 13.31
N ASN A 71 2.50 -6.10 14.29
CA ASN A 71 1.49 -6.57 15.23
C ASN A 71 0.88 -5.42 16.07
N THR A 72 1.66 -4.38 16.36
CA THR A 72 1.18 -3.21 17.10
C THR A 72 0.17 -2.41 16.29
N VAL A 73 0.39 -2.27 14.97
CA VAL A 73 -0.48 -1.48 14.09
C VAL A 73 -1.54 -2.31 13.36
N ARG A 74 -1.42 -3.65 13.36
CA ARG A 74 -2.22 -4.60 12.55
C ARG A 74 -3.72 -4.34 12.64
N LYS A 75 -4.28 -4.35 13.85
CA LYS A 75 -5.74 -4.18 14.04
C LYS A 75 -6.27 -2.88 13.43
N ARG A 76 -5.49 -1.81 13.52
CA ARG A 76 -5.90 -0.49 13.00
C ARG A 76 -5.69 -0.41 11.49
N ALA A 77 -4.62 -1.01 10.99
CA ALA A 77 -4.32 -1.08 9.58
C ALA A 77 -5.35 -1.95 8.82
N GLU A 78 -5.71 -3.12 9.35
CA GLU A 78 -6.75 -3.99 8.80
C GLU A 78 -8.13 -3.29 8.80
N ALA A 79 -8.46 -2.55 9.87
CA ALA A 79 -9.67 -1.73 9.91
C ALA A 79 -9.67 -0.60 8.87
N CYS A 80 -8.51 -0.19 8.39
CA CYS A 80 -8.34 0.78 7.31
C CYS A 80 -8.21 0.14 5.91
N GLY A 81 -8.35 -1.20 5.78
CA GLY A 81 -8.30 -1.91 4.51
C GLY A 81 -6.90 -2.37 4.08
N ILE A 82 -5.92 -2.36 4.98
CA ILE A 82 -4.57 -2.88 4.72
C ILE A 82 -4.53 -4.39 5.02
N GLN A 83 -4.06 -5.16 4.04
CA GLN A 83 -3.81 -6.59 4.14
C GLN A 83 -2.32 -6.86 4.36
N PHE A 84 -1.99 -7.62 5.40
CA PHE A 84 -0.61 -8.04 5.66
C PHE A 84 -0.32 -9.41 5.04
N ILE A 85 0.74 -9.48 4.24
CA ILE A 85 1.21 -10.70 3.60
C ILE A 85 2.54 -11.08 4.24
N ASP A 86 2.59 -12.27 4.84
CA ASP A 86 3.81 -12.80 5.43
C ASP A 86 4.68 -13.45 4.35
N ILE A 87 5.87 -12.89 4.14
CA ILE A 87 6.85 -13.38 3.15
C ILE A 87 7.75 -14.48 3.72
N SER A 88 7.69 -14.76 5.02
CA SER A 88 8.48 -15.83 5.65
C SER A 88 7.88 -17.22 5.45
N ARG A 89 6.69 -17.33 4.85
CA ARG A 89 6.04 -18.60 4.53
C ARG A 89 6.70 -19.27 3.32
N GLU A 90 6.81 -20.59 3.38
CA GLU A 90 7.41 -21.42 2.33
C GLU A 90 6.64 -21.40 1.00
N ASP A 91 5.36 -21.02 1.01
CA ASP A 91 4.48 -20.95 -0.16
C ASP A 91 4.53 -19.59 -0.91
N PHE A 92 5.34 -18.64 -0.44
CA PHE A 92 5.43 -17.32 -1.06
C PHE A 92 6.42 -17.28 -2.22
N ASP A 93 5.92 -17.00 -3.43
CA ASP A 93 6.76 -16.80 -4.63
C ASP A 93 7.54 -15.48 -4.53
N MET A 94 8.82 -15.57 -4.14
CA MET A 94 9.73 -14.44 -3.99
C MET A 94 10.21 -13.90 -5.34
N SER A 95 9.31 -13.42 -6.19
CA SER A 95 9.66 -12.72 -7.43
C SER A 95 10.12 -11.26 -7.14
N GLY A 96 11.13 -11.08 -6.29
CA GLY A 96 11.72 -9.77 -5.94
C GLY A 96 12.61 -9.78 -4.69
N ASP A 97 13.30 -8.66 -4.42
CA ASP A 97 14.11 -8.46 -3.20
C ASP A 97 13.21 -8.07 -2.01
N TYR A 98 12.55 -9.07 -1.42
CA TYR A 98 11.73 -8.92 -0.21
C TYR A 98 12.53 -9.20 1.08
N GLU A 99 13.75 -9.70 0.95
CA GLU A 99 14.60 -10.09 2.08
C GLU A 99 15.28 -8.89 2.73
N THR A 100 15.56 -7.82 1.98
CA THR A 100 16.32 -6.68 2.49
C THR A 100 15.42 -5.59 3.08
N GLU A 101 14.47 -5.12 2.28
CA GLU A 101 13.59 -4.00 2.63
C GLU A 101 12.12 -4.40 2.65
N MET A 102 11.33 -3.65 3.40
CA MET A 102 9.89 -3.89 3.52
C MET A 102 9.15 -3.37 2.28
N ILE A 103 8.29 -4.19 1.70
CA ILE A 103 7.58 -3.85 0.47
C ILE A 103 6.10 -3.63 0.76
N GLY A 104 5.52 -2.61 0.12
CA GLY A 104 4.08 -2.36 0.14
C GLY A 104 3.54 -2.16 -1.26
N GLU A 105 2.25 -2.40 -1.42
CA GLU A 105 1.48 -2.07 -2.62
C GLU A 105 0.29 -1.24 -2.16
N PHE A 106 0.35 0.06 -2.45
CA PHE A 106 -0.69 1.00 -2.07
C PHE A 106 -1.24 1.64 -3.33
N ASP A 107 -2.55 1.59 -3.54
CA ASP A 107 -3.20 2.10 -4.77
C ASP A 107 -2.56 1.56 -6.07
N GLY A 108 -2.00 0.34 -6.01
CA GLY A 108 -1.36 -0.32 -7.15
C GLY A 108 0.02 0.25 -7.51
N GLU A 109 0.59 1.06 -6.62
CA GLU A 109 1.99 1.49 -6.67
C GLU A 109 2.81 0.70 -5.64
N LYS A 110 3.89 0.07 -6.10
CA LYS A 110 4.86 -0.61 -5.25
C LYS A 110 5.72 0.41 -4.50
N THR A 111 5.76 0.31 -3.19
CA THR A 111 6.67 1.06 -2.32
C THR A 111 7.70 0.14 -1.67
N VAL A 112 8.86 0.70 -1.35
CA VAL A 112 9.98 -0.02 -0.74
C VAL A 112 10.52 0.75 0.46
N GLY A 113 10.93 0.00 1.47
CA GLY A 113 11.64 0.48 2.66
C GLY A 113 10.81 1.45 3.50
N ALA A 114 11.43 2.54 3.94
CA ALA A 114 10.81 3.56 4.79
C ALA A 114 9.54 4.18 4.17
N GLU A 115 9.40 4.18 2.84
CA GLU A 115 8.21 4.75 2.18
C GLU A 115 6.97 3.88 2.37
N THR A 116 7.14 2.55 2.45
CA THR A 116 6.08 1.60 2.81
C THR A 116 5.49 1.93 4.18
N PHE A 117 6.36 2.18 5.18
CA PHE A 117 5.90 2.59 6.51
C PHE A 117 5.17 3.93 6.46
N ARG A 118 5.70 4.93 5.74
CA ARG A 118 5.04 6.25 5.63
C ARG A 118 3.64 6.13 5.03
N LYS A 119 3.46 5.37 3.95
CA LYS A 119 2.13 5.14 3.36
C LYS A 119 1.22 4.37 4.32
N MET A 120 1.70 3.30 4.94
CA MET A 120 0.96 2.55 5.96
C MET A 120 0.45 3.46 7.08
N TYR A 121 1.33 4.25 7.71
CA TYR A 121 0.96 5.19 8.78
C TYR A 121 0.02 6.31 8.29
N GLU A 122 0.14 6.75 7.04
CA GLU A 122 -0.75 7.74 6.43
C GLU A 122 -2.19 7.19 6.30
N THR A 123 -2.33 5.95 5.81
CA THR A 123 -3.61 5.23 5.69
C THR A 123 -4.25 4.97 7.04
N ILE A 124 -3.45 4.63 8.07
CA ILE A 124 -3.89 4.43 9.45
C ILE A 124 -4.38 5.76 10.12
N GLY A 125 -4.06 6.91 9.52
CA GLY A 125 -4.51 8.24 9.95
C GLY A 125 -3.45 9.09 10.65
N PHE A 126 -2.17 8.69 10.65
CA PHE A 126 -1.05 9.45 11.22
C PHE A 126 -0.47 10.48 10.23
N LYS A 127 -1.34 11.15 9.46
CA LYS A 127 -0.94 12.07 8.37
C LYS A 127 0.00 13.19 8.85
N ARG A 128 -0.18 13.71 10.06
CA ARG A 128 0.68 14.75 10.65
C ARG A 128 2.10 14.24 10.94
N THR A 129 2.22 13.05 11.52
CA THR A 129 3.52 12.41 11.80
C THR A 129 4.25 12.08 10.51
N VAL A 130 3.53 11.56 9.51
CA VAL A 130 4.09 11.27 8.19
C VAL A 130 4.56 12.57 7.51
N ALA A 131 3.78 13.64 7.57
CA ALA A 131 4.18 14.94 7.04
C ALA A 131 5.48 15.46 7.68
N PHE A 132 5.62 15.33 9.01
CA PHE A 132 6.86 15.66 9.70
C PHE A 132 8.04 14.78 9.24
N SER A 133 7.81 13.48 9.05
CA SER A 133 8.83 12.55 8.56
C SER A 133 9.29 12.81 7.11
N ARG A 134 8.50 13.57 6.33
CA ARG A 134 8.78 13.94 4.94
C ARG A 134 9.57 15.26 4.80
N LEU A 135 9.78 16.00 5.89
CA LEU A 135 10.64 17.19 5.87
C LEU A 135 12.05 16.82 5.38
N PRO A 136 12.72 17.63 4.54
CA PRO A 136 13.92 17.21 3.82
C PRO A 136 15.04 16.68 4.73
N VAL A 137 15.26 17.32 5.87
CA VAL A 137 16.25 16.90 6.87
C VAL A 137 15.83 15.60 7.57
N VAL A 138 14.58 15.55 8.04
CA VAL A 138 14.04 14.40 8.77
C VAL A 138 13.98 13.17 7.87
N LYS A 139 13.52 13.34 6.63
CA LYS A 139 13.46 12.31 5.60
C LYS A 139 14.82 11.65 5.39
N GLN A 140 15.87 12.45 5.27
CA GLN A 140 17.24 11.93 5.08
C GLN A 140 17.69 11.12 6.29
N ILE A 141 17.45 11.61 7.51
CA ILE A 141 17.79 10.90 8.75
C ILE A 141 17.04 9.56 8.84
N PHE A 142 15.73 9.55 8.60
CA PHE A 142 14.93 8.33 8.63
C PHE A 142 15.32 7.33 7.54
N ASN A 143 15.56 7.81 6.32
CA ASN A 143 15.98 6.95 5.22
C ASN A 143 17.37 6.34 5.49
N LEU A 144 18.32 7.13 6.02
CA LEU A 144 19.65 6.64 6.37
C LEU A 144 19.57 5.66 7.56
N GLY A 145 18.80 5.99 8.59
CA GLY A 145 18.58 5.10 9.73
C GLY A 145 17.94 3.77 9.33
N TYR A 146 16.96 3.82 8.43
CA TYR A 146 16.33 2.62 7.87
C TYR A 146 17.33 1.81 7.03
N TYR A 147 18.12 2.46 6.18
CA TYR A 147 19.14 1.79 5.38
C TYR A 147 20.17 1.09 6.27
N THR A 148 20.69 1.78 7.30
CA THR A 148 21.59 1.17 8.29
C THR A 148 20.90 0.01 9.00
N PHE A 149 19.63 0.14 9.39
CA PHE A 149 18.89 -0.96 9.99
C PHE A 149 18.79 -2.17 9.05
N ALA A 150 18.35 -1.97 7.80
CA ALA A 150 18.11 -3.04 6.83
C ALA A 150 19.39 -3.80 6.46
N TYR A 151 20.50 -3.08 6.25
CA TYR A 151 21.75 -3.70 5.79
C TYR A 151 22.71 -4.09 6.91
N TRP A 152 22.74 -3.36 8.03
CA TRP A 152 23.71 -3.60 9.10
C TRP A 152 23.12 -4.21 10.36
N VAL A 153 21.85 -3.95 10.69
CA VAL A 153 21.26 -4.44 11.95
C VAL A 153 20.46 -5.72 11.72
N ARG A 154 19.62 -5.76 10.69
CA ARG A 154 18.79 -6.91 10.32
C ARG A 154 19.56 -8.22 10.18
N PRO A 155 20.73 -8.30 9.49
CA PRO A 155 21.45 -9.58 9.37
C PRO A 155 22.01 -10.10 10.69
N TYR A 156 22.18 -9.24 11.70
CA TYR A 156 22.66 -9.63 13.03
C TYR A 156 21.53 -9.85 14.04
N LEU A 157 20.28 -9.56 13.67
CA LEU A 157 19.14 -9.75 14.57
C LEU A 157 18.74 -11.22 14.63
N PRO A 158 18.45 -11.76 15.83
CA PRO A 158 17.97 -13.13 15.97
C PRO A 158 16.60 -13.26 15.29
N LYS A 159 16.49 -14.24 14.39
CA LYS A 159 15.21 -14.59 13.78
C LYS A 159 14.30 -15.20 14.85
N LYS A 160 13.05 -14.75 14.89
CA LYS A 160 11.97 -15.35 15.68
C LYS A 160 11.85 -16.79 15.19
N ARG A 161 11.98 -17.77 16.08
CA ARG A 161 11.70 -19.17 15.73
C ARG A 161 10.24 -19.26 15.30
N THR A 162 10.02 -19.46 14.01
CA THR A 162 8.71 -19.86 13.48
C THR A 162 8.31 -21.11 14.23
N LYS A 163 7.19 -21.07 14.94
CA LYS A 163 6.63 -22.30 15.51
C LYS A 163 6.00 -23.02 14.34
N ASP A 164 6.64 -24.09 13.89
CA ASP A 164 6.00 -25.10 13.06
C ASP A 164 4.77 -25.59 13.84
N VAL A 165 3.58 -25.29 13.31
CA VAL A 165 2.29 -25.83 13.80
C VAL A 165 1.73 -26.69 12.69
#